data_AF-A0A7V8NR20-F1
#
_entry.id   AF-A0A7V8NR20-F1
#
_cell.length_a   1.000
_cell.length_b   1.000
_cell.length_c   1.000
_cell.angle_alpha   90.00
_cell.angle_beta   90.00
_cell.angle_gamma   90.00
#
_symmetry.space_group_name_H-M   'P 1'
#
loop_
_entity.id
_entity.type
_entity.pdbx_description
1 polymer ?
#
loop_
_entity_poly.entity_id
_entity_poly.type
_entity_poly.pdbx_seq_one_letter_code
_entity_poly.pdbx_strand_id
1 'polypeptide(L)'
;FKELQLTLPGQNPDGSRTEPSGRGYFPGRLNGADVTVKDTKRFAASGGWGYFNFNHHEPKAPTAKVTDCGHACHLGGAKKDEVWTQFYPLLDK
;
A
#
# COMPACT_ATOMS: atom_id res chain seq x y z
N PHE A 1 5.13 5.85 4.27
CA PHE A 1 4.69 4.46 4.44
C PHE A 1 3.23 4.38 4.05
N LYS A 2 2.78 3.31 3.40
CA LYS A 2 1.36 3.08 3.11
C LYS A 2 0.82 2.17 4.21
N GLU A 3 -0.04 2.73 5.05
CA GLU A 3 -0.75 1.94 6.05
C GLU A 3 -1.88 1.15 5.38
N LEU A 4 -1.99 -0.11 5.75
CA LEU A 4 -3.05 -0.98 5.30
C LEU A 4 -4.19 -0.91 6.31
N GLN A 5 -5.41 -0.80 5.81
CA GLN A 5 -6.59 -0.68 6.64
C GLN A 5 -7.65 -1.66 6.15
N LEU A 6 -8.26 -2.38 7.08
CA LEU A 6 -9.43 -3.19 6.79
C LEU A 6 -10.63 -2.28 6.49
N THR A 7 -11.59 -2.79 5.75
CA THR A 7 -12.91 -2.17 5.66
C THR A 7 -13.77 -2.64 6.82
N LEU A 8 -14.69 -1.80 7.29
CA LEU A 8 -15.76 -2.25 8.17
C LEU A 8 -16.57 -3.39 7.50
N PRO A 9 -17.16 -4.32 8.27
CA PRO A 9 -17.93 -5.42 7.70
C PRO A 9 -19.04 -4.93 6.77
N GLY A 10 -19.09 -5.52 5.59
CA GLY A 10 -20.12 -5.24 4.58
C GLY A 10 -21.50 -5.73 5.02
N GLN A 11 -22.53 -5.00 4.60
CA GLN A 11 -23.95 -5.35 4.80
C GLN A 11 -24.62 -5.74 3.48
N ASN A 12 -23.98 -5.42 2.34
CA ASN A 12 -24.47 -5.65 0.99
C ASN A 12 -23.62 -6.72 0.26
N PRO A 13 -24.13 -7.35 -0.81
CA PRO A 13 -23.42 -8.41 -1.55
C PRO A 13 -22.08 -8.00 -2.17
N ASP A 14 -21.89 -6.71 -2.46
CA ASP A 14 -20.63 -6.15 -2.97
C ASP A 14 -19.60 -5.87 -1.87
N GLY A 15 -19.94 -6.11 -0.61
CA GLY A 15 -19.08 -5.83 0.54
C GLY A 15 -19.17 -4.40 1.07
N SER A 16 -19.96 -3.52 0.45
CA SER A 16 -20.25 -2.18 0.97
C SER A 16 -21.22 -2.22 2.16
N ARG A 17 -21.34 -1.11 2.90
CA ARG A 17 -22.30 -0.94 4.00
C ARG A 17 -22.98 0.43 3.94
N THR A 18 -24.09 0.56 4.67
CA THR A 18 -24.84 1.82 4.78
C THR A 18 -24.49 2.52 6.08
N GLU A 19 -24.02 3.75 5.99
CA GLU A 19 -23.74 4.66 7.12
C GLU A 19 -24.55 5.96 6.96
N PRO A 20 -24.60 6.86 7.96
CA PRO A 20 -25.37 8.11 7.86
C PRO A 20 -24.98 9.01 6.68
N SER A 21 -23.76 8.90 6.16
CA SER A 21 -23.28 9.64 4.98
C SER A 21 -23.61 8.96 3.64
N GLY A 22 -24.27 7.80 3.66
CA GLY A 22 -24.65 7.03 2.48
C GLY A 22 -24.00 5.65 2.42
N ARG A 23 -24.13 5.00 1.25
CA ARG A 23 -23.57 3.67 0.99
C ARG A 23 -22.14 3.79 0.47
N GLY A 24 -21.23 3.00 1.02
CA GLY A 24 -19.83 2.98 0.59
C GLY A 24 -18.97 1.99 1.36
N TYR A 25 -17.65 2.16 1.23
CA TYR A 25 -16.65 1.45 2.01
C TYR A 25 -16.09 2.38 3.06
N PHE A 26 -16.03 1.89 4.29
CA PHE A 26 -15.66 2.70 5.43
C PHE A 26 -14.42 2.11 6.12
N PRO A 27 -13.45 2.95 6.49
CA PRO A 27 -12.21 2.52 7.13
C PRO A 27 -12.49 1.84 8.48
N GLY A 28 -11.93 0.64 8.66
CA GLY A 28 -11.99 -0.15 9.89
C GLY A 28 -10.66 -0.13 10.66
N ARG A 29 -10.31 -1.26 11.27
CA ARG A 29 -9.04 -1.39 11.99
C ARG A 29 -7.85 -1.40 11.03
N LEU A 30 -6.70 -0.98 11.56
CA LEU A 30 -5.42 -1.11 10.87
C LEU A 30 -5.10 -2.59 10.63
N ASN A 31 -4.36 -2.86 9.56
CA ASN A 31 -4.02 -4.19 9.10
C ASN A 31 -2.51 -4.37 8.83
N GLY A 32 -1.66 -3.38 9.08
CA GLY A 32 -0.23 -3.48 8.76
C GLY A 32 0.29 -2.31 7.94
N ALA A 33 1.50 -2.46 7.38
CA ALA A 33 2.11 -1.41 6.57
C ALA A 33 3.10 -1.95 5.55
N ASP A 34 3.14 -1.27 4.40
CA ASP A 34 4.13 -1.45 3.34
C ASP A 34 4.95 -0.17 3.16
N VAL A 35 6.25 -0.34 2.89
CA VAL A 35 7.20 0.75 2.70
C VAL A 35 8.07 0.46 1.49
N THR A 36 8.30 1.50 0.69
CA THR A 36 9.30 1.49 -0.38
C THR A 36 10.36 2.55 -0.08
N VAL A 37 11.62 2.24 -0.39
CA VAL A 37 12.76 3.12 -0.13
C VAL A 37 13.61 3.23 -1.38
N LYS A 38 13.93 4.46 -1.81
CA LYS A 38 14.87 4.69 -2.91
C LYS A 38 16.28 4.86 -2.36
N ASP A 39 17.17 3.94 -2.72
CA ASP A 39 18.60 4.00 -2.47
C ASP A 39 19.32 3.24 -3.61
N THR A 40 19.89 3.99 -4.54
CA THR A 40 20.51 3.44 -5.76
C THR A 40 21.75 2.60 -5.48
N LYS A 41 22.39 2.78 -4.31
CA LYS A 41 23.56 1.98 -3.92
C LYS A 41 23.11 0.68 -3.27
N ARG A 42 22.16 0.74 -2.34
CA ARG A 42 21.68 -0.44 -1.60
C ARG A 42 20.80 -1.35 -2.43
N PHE A 43 20.05 -0.80 -3.39
CA PHE A 43 19.05 -1.52 -4.16
C PHE A 43 19.34 -1.49 -5.68
N ALA A 44 20.62 -1.54 -6.05
CA ALA A 44 21.03 -1.47 -7.46
C ALA A 44 20.40 -2.56 -8.35
N ALA A 45 20.13 -3.74 -7.78
CA ALA A 45 19.52 -4.88 -8.48
C ALA A 45 18.04 -4.66 -8.85
N SER A 46 17.35 -3.72 -8.21
CA SER A 46 15.92 -3.43 -8.38
C SER A 46 15.69 -1.97 -8.80
N GLY A 47 16.57 -1.44 -9.65
CA GLY A 47 16.44 -0.07 -10.16
C GLY A 47 16.63 1.02 -9.11
N GLY A 48 17.18 0.68 -7.93
CA GLY A 48 17.35 1.58 -6.80
C GLY A 48 16.19 1.60 -5.81
N TRP A 49 15.21 0.70 -5.94
CA TRP A 49 14.04 0.62 -5.06
C TRP A 49 14.03 -0.64 -4.19
N GLY A 50 13.98 -0.47 -2.87
CA GLY A 50 13.75 -1.54 -1.90
C GLY A 50 12.30 -1.60 -1.45
N TYR A 51 11.76 -2.81 -1.32
CA TYR A 51 10.35 -3.09 -1.00
C TYR A 51 10.24 -3.86 0.31
N PHE A 52 9.43 -3.35 1.24
CA PHE A 52 9.43 -3.78 2.64
C PHE A 52 8.02 -3.91 3.20
N ASN A 53 7.78 -4.98 3.96
CA ASN A 53 6.51 -5.24 4.63
C ASN A 53 6.69 -5.36 6.16
N PHE A 54 5.77 -4.76 6.92
CA PHE A 54 5.69 -4.84 8.39
C PHE A 54 4.49 -5.70 8.84
N ASN A 55 4.30 -6.86 8.22
CA ASN A 55 3.10 -7.70 8.26
C ASN A 55 1.90 -7.10 7.51
N HIS A 56 1.04 -8.01 7.02
CA HIS A 56 -0.31 -7.72 6.52
C HIS A 56 -1.39 -8.05 7.55
N HIS A 57 -1.05 -7.95 8.83
CA HIS A 57 -1.98 -7.91 9.96
C HIS A 57 -1.37 -7.08 11.10
N GLU A 58 -2.18 -6.71 12.10
CA GLU A 58 -1.68 -6.18 13.37
C GLU A 58 -1.28 -7.32 14.35
N PRO A 59 -0.31 -7.12 15.25
CA PRO A 59 0.56 -5.94 15.32
C PRO A 59 1.53 -5.89 14.14
N LYS A 60 1.87 -4.67 13.70
CA LYS A 60 2.99 -4.46 12.78
C LYS A 60 4.26 -5.12 13.33
N ALA A 61 5.07 -5.69 12.43
CA ALA A 61 6.38 -6.22 12.83
C ALA A 61 7.27 -5.09 13.36
N PRO A 62 8.19 -5.36 14.31
CA PRO A 62 9.15 -4.34 14.76
C PRO A 62 10.20 -4.01 13.68
N THR A 63 10.46 -4.95 12.76
CA THR A 63 11.35 -4.77 11.62
C THR A 63 10.68 -5.31 10.36
N ALA A 64 10.99 -4.69 9.22
CA ALA A 64 10.40 -5.08 7.95
C ALA A 64 11.12 -6.29 7.34
N LYS A 65 10.38 -7.06 6.54
CA LYS A 65 10.93 -8.08 5.64
C LYS A 65 11.01 -7.54 4.23
N VAL A 66 12.09 -7.86 3.51
CA VAL A 66 12.21 -7.57 2.08
C VAL A 66 11.21 -8.44 1.32
N THR A 67 10.57 -7.88 0.31
CA THR A 67 9.63 -8.58 -0.56
C THR A 67 10.05 -8.41 -2.02
N ASP A 68 10.24 -9.54 -2.71
CA ASP A 68 10.58 -9.56 -4.13
C ASP A 68 9.36 -9.26 -5.04
N CYS A 69 8.15 -9.27 -4.49
CA CYS A 69 6.90 -9.09 -5.24
C CYS A 69 6.67 -7.63 -5.69
N GLY A 70 7.30 -6.66 -5.03
CA GLY A 70 7.04 -5.23 -5.27
C GLY A 70 7.55 -4.74 -6.63
N HIS A 71 8.80 -5.04 -6.97
CA HIS A 71 9.49 -4.38 -8.07
C HIS A 71 8.82 -4.57 -9.45
N ALA A 72 8.50 -5.81 -9.83
CA ALA A 72 7.91 -6.09 -11.13
C ALA A 72 6.54 -5.42 -11.33
N CYS A 73 5.68 -5.43 -10.30
CA CYS A 73 4.37 -4.80 -10.34
C CYS A 73 4.48 -3.27 -10.42
N HIS A 74 5.39 -2.68 -9.65
CA HIS A 74 5.63 -1.24 -9.67
C HIS A 74 6.20 -0.77 -11.02
N LEU A 75 7.15 -1.52 -11.59
CA LEU A 75 7.73 -1.20 -12.89
C LEU A 75 6.68 -1.21 -14.03
N GLY A 76 5.74 -2.17 -13.98
CA GLY A 76 4.72 -2.34 -15.03
C GLY A 76 3.51 -1.41 -14.92
N GLY A 77 3.22 -0.84 -13.74
CA GLY A 77 1.96 -0.12 -13.49
C GLY A 77 2.09 1.29 -12.93
N ALA A 78 3.22 1.65 -12.32
CA ALA A 78 3.40 2.97 -11.73
C ALA A 78 3.59 4.04 -12.81
N LYS A 79 2.98 5.21 -12.62
CA LYS A 79 3.09 6.32 -13.58
C LYS A 79 4.48 6.98 -13.58
N LYS A 80 5.13 7.10 -12.41
CA LYS A 80 6.39 7.84 -12.29
C LYS A 80 7.33 7.17 -11.30
N ASP A 81 8.50 6.74 -11.80
CA ASP A 81 9.63 6.27 -10.98
C ASP A 81 9.22 5.21 -9.95
N GLU A 82 8.51 4.17 -10.40
CA GLU A 82 7.98 3.08 -9.56
C GLU A 82 7.02 3.53 -8.43
N VAL A 83 6.50 4.77 -8.49
CA VAL A 83 5.44 5.29 -7.61
C VAL A 83 4.17 5.54 -8.41
N TRP A 84 3.02 5.05 -7.92
CA TRP A 84 1.71 5.30 -8.52
C TRP A 84 1.21 6.73 -8.28
N THR A 85 1.92 7.73 -8.80
CA THR A 85 1.56 9.14 -8.62
C THR A 85 0.15 9.45 -9.11
N GLN A 86 -0.40 8.70 -10.08
CA GLN A 86 -1.80 8.86 -10.53
C GLN A 86 -2.86 8.69 -9.42
N PHE A 87 -2.50 8.08 -8.28
CA PHE A 87 -3.37 7.95 -7.10
C PHE A 87 -2.97 8.87 -5.94
N TYR A 88 -1.98 9.75 -6.14
CA TYR A 88 -1.50 10.73 -5.17
C TYR A 88 -1.66 12.15 -5.74
N PRO A 89 -2.86 12.75 -5.68
CA PRO A 89 -3.14 14.06 -6.30
C PRO A 89 -2.21 15.20 -5.85
N LEU A 90 -1.67 15.11 -4.62
CA LEU A 90 -0.72 16.10 -4.11
C LEU A 90 0.66 16.04 -4.79
N LEU A 91 1.02 14.87 -5.33
CA LEU A 91 2.31 14.60 -5.98
C LEU A 91 2.22 14.59 -7.51
N ASP A 92 1.02 14.44 -8.06
CA ASP A 92 0.73 14.32 -9.50
C ASP A 92 0.06 15.59 -10.02
N LYS A 93 0.84 16.68 -10.00
CA LYS A 93 0.48 17.97 -10.58
C LYS A 93 0.90 18.06 -12.04
#